data_AF-A0A5N8ZDA6-F1
#
_entry.id   AF-A0A5N8ZDA6-F1
#
_cell.length_a   1.000
_cell.length_b   1.000
_cell.length_c   1.000
_cell.angle_alpha   90.00
_cell.angle_beta   90.00
_cell.angle_gamma   90.00
#
_symmetry.space_group_name_H-M   'P 1'
#
loop_
_entity.id
_entity.type
_entity.pdbx_description
1 polymer ?
#
loop_
_entity_poly.entity_id
_entity_poly.type
_entity_poly.pdbx_seq_one_letter_code
_entity_poly.pdbx_strand_id
1 'polypeptide(L)'
;TEKDFDIYEISKSDNNTFKLLSKGDTFGVFQLESAGMRKYIKELKPTSISDIAAMIALYRPGPMEHIDRFIRSKYGKEKISYPHETLKDILAETYGIIVYQDQVLKIAQAFGGYTLGEADILRKAMGKKIQEVMQAEKSRFISGSIEKGFDEKLSNEVFELIEPFAGYAFNKAHSVSYAMIAYWTAYFKANYKIEYFTALLNSSINNTDKISVCVNELRKTELQILKPNINTSNVNFEIISNDKGRVITYGLSSLKNVGETSLSKIILEREKNGDFESLSDFCKRVDSSWINKKILESLVKSGSFDEFGDRGGLLDSIERILIQINSITKLRNSNQSTMFDLFGEEVETPVNFIEIHETSTDNSQKMFWEQEVMGVSFTENPNHKKMMRIKQINEEIIVSLQQIETVDINRQHTFIAEVKSYEKRTSRKGSEFMIVKLELVDGSIDLMVWQNKLSEVDIWVHSPIAKIKGKINNRNGENSIWYDSAEIFSFEDQSNLQNNLKSQTPIITKEEYKPKMKKENSPIEEITNGNINEIREIIITLDTQKHSSNKHLMDDITRILLDNEGNIPVSIVVKNNSEKIKLNLPFANVNTSKSFEEKLDSIVGLQNVFYKH
;
A
#
# COMPACT_ATOMS: atom_id res chain seq x y z
N THR A 1 -1.36 -26.94 -4.58
CA THR A 1 -0.89 -27.29 -3.23
C THR A 1 -1.58 -28.58 -2.81
N GLU A 2 -0.93 -29.73 -2.95
CA GLU A 2 -1.50 -31.08 -2.70
C GLU A 2 -1.17 -31.60 -1.29
N LYS A 3 -1.17 -30.73 -0.27
CA LYS A 3 -1.13 -31.17 1.12
C LYS A 3 -2.45 -30.80 1.74
N ASP A 4 -3.19 -31.78 2.25
CA ASP A 4 -4.27 -31.53 3.19
C ASP A 4 -3.70 -30.70 4.34
N PHE A 5 -4.15 -29.45 4.43
CA PHE A 5 -3.65 -28.48 5.38
C PHE A 5 -4.58 -28.50 6.59
N ASP A 6 -4.11 -28.99 7.74
CA ASP A 6 -4.85 -28.89 9.00
C ASP A 6 -4.38 -27.68 9.80
N ILE A 7 -5.30 -26.75 10.04
CA ILE A 7 -5.08 -25.53 10.82
C ILE A 7 -4.68 -25.83 12.28
N TYR A 8 -5.08 -26.99 12.81
CA TYR A 8 -4.76 -27.41 14.18
C TYR A 8 -3.32 -27.94 14.31
N GLU A 9 -2.65 -28.27 13.21
CA GLU A 9 -1.25 -28.69 13.18
C GLU A 9 -0.25 -27.52 13.09
N ILE A 10 -0.73 -26.29 12.88
CA ILE A 10 0.11 -25.10 12.84
C ILE A 10 0.87 -24.92 14.16
N SER A 11 2.20 -24.78 14.06
CA SER A 11 3.05 -24.49 15.23
C SER A 11 2.57 -23.22 15.94
N LYS A 12 2.43 -23.29 17.27
CA LYS A 12 2.04 -22.16 18.14
C LYS A 12 3.20 -21.21 18.48
N SER A 13 4.38 -21.46 17.90
CA SER A 13 5.63 -20.74 18.16
C SER A 13 6.31 -20.22 16.88
N ASP A 14 5.54 -20.05 15.80
CA ASP A 14 6.09 -19.61 14.50
C ASP A 14 6.68 -18.19 14.56
N ASN A 15 7.97 -18.09 14.25
CA ASN A 15 8.73 -16.85 14.37
C ASN A 15 8.28 -15.79 13.35
N ASN A 16 7.88 -16.20 12.14
CA ASN A 16 7.42 -15.27 11.11
C ASN A 16 6.12 -14.58 11.53
N THR A 17 5.20 -15.35 12.11
CA THR A 17 3.92 -14.86 12.66
C THR A 17 4.13 -13.81 13.75
N PHE A 18 4.96 -14.11 14.75
CA PHE A 18 5.23 -13.15 15.83
C PHE A 18 6.03 -11.93 15.35
N LYS A 19 6.93 -12.08 14.36
CA LYS A 19 7.61 -10.94 13.73
C LYS A 19 6.63 -10.02 12.99
N LEU A 20 5.67 -10.58 12.26
CA LEU A 20 4.62 -9.82 11.58
C LEU A 20 3.79 -9.01 12.59
N LEU A 21 3.32 -9.67 13.66
CA LEU A 21 2.58 -9.00 14.74
C LEU A 21 3.43 -7.92 15.42
N SER A 22 4.70 -8.21 15.73
CA SER A 22 5.62 -7.25 16.38
C SER A 22 5.92 -6.02 15.53
N LYS A 23 5.78 -6.09 14.20
CA LYS A 23 5.89 -4.93 13.30
C LYS A 23 4.61 -4.07 13.30
N GLY A 24 3.50 -4.59 13.84
CA GLY A 24 2.18 -3.98 13.73
C GLY A 24 1.56 -4.17 12.33
N ASP A 25 2.01 -5.16 11.55
CA ASP A 25 1.44 -5.42 10.23
C ASP A 25 0.16 -6.26 10.35
N THR A 26 -0.86 -5.69 10.99
CA THR A 26 -2.09 -6.40 11.38
C THR A 26 -3.28 -6.14 10.48
N PHE A 27 -3.11 -5.52 9.30
CA PHE A 27 -4.21 -5.40 8.33
C PHE A 27 -4.74 -6.78 7.94
N GLY A 28 -6.06 -6.95 8.00
CA GLY A 28 -6.72 -8.24 7.75
C GLY A 28 -6.45 -9.30 8.81
N VAL A 29 -5.79 -8.99 9.94
CA VAL A 29 -5.58 -9.95 11.04
C VAL A 29 -6.73 -9.82 12.03
N PHE A 30 -7.46 -10.92 12.25
CA PHE A 30 -8.70 -10.93 13.03
C PHE A 30 -8.52 -10.30 14.42
N GLN A 31 -9.46 -9.41 14.79
CA GLN A 31 -9.47 -8.58 16.02
C GLN A 31 -8.31 -7.59 16.23
N LEU A 32 -7.23 -7.66 15.43
CA LEU A 32 -6.02 -6.86 15.65
C LEU A 32 -5.88 -5.66 14.69
N GLU A 33 -6.92 -5.33 13.92
CA GLU A 33 -6.82 -4.38 12.80
C GLU A 33 -6.88 -2.91 13.21
N SER A 34 -7.61 -2.58 14.29
CA SER A 34 -7.86 -1.19 14.68
C SER A 34 -6.57 -0.44 15.01
N ALA A 35 -6.53 0.87 14.74
CA ALA A 35 -5.30 1.67 14.88
C ALA A 35 -4.68 1.61 16.28
N GLY A 36 -5.50 1.74 17.34
CA GLY A 36 -5.00 1.65 18.72
C GLY A 36 -4.56 0.24 19.11
N MET A 37 -5.27 -0.80 18.64
CA MET A 37 -4.85 -2.19 18.87
C MET A 37 -3.51 -2.48 18.17
N ARG A 38 -3.35 -2.02 16.93
CA ARG A 38 -2.10 -2.14 16.17
C ARG A 38 -0.92 -1.48 16.88
N LYS A 39 -1.13 -0.28 17.46
CA LYS A 39 -0.14 0.41 18.28
C LYS A 39 0.31 -0.47 19.45
N TYR A 40 -0.64 -0.95 20.26
CA TYR A 40 -0.29 -1.76 21.43
C TYR A 40 0.31 -3.11 21.08
N ILE A 41 -0.13 -3.78 20.01
CA ILE A 41 0.49 -5.04 19.54
C ILE A 41 1.95 -4.80 19.13
N LYS A 42 2.24 -3.69 18.44
CA LYS A 42 3.60 -3.30 18.05
C LYS A 42 4.50 -3.01 19.26
N GLU A 43 3.95 -2.39 20.30
CA GLU A 43 4.66 -2.15 21.56
C GLU A 43 4.86 -3.43 22.39
N LEU A 44 3.82 -4.27 22.46
CA LEU A 44 3.81 -5.55 23.17
C LEU A 44 4.81 -6.55 22.59
N LYS A 45 5.00 -6.55 21.27
CA LYS A 45 5.75 -7.57 20.49
C LYS A 45 5.43 -8.97 21.00
N PRO A 46 4.22 -9.48 20.73
CA PRO A 46 3.79 -10.75 21.29
C PRO A 46 4.75 -11.87 20.89
N THR A 47 5.04 -12.77 21.84
CA THR A 47 5.94 -13.92 21.68
C THR A 47 5.22 -15.24 21.96
N SER A 48 3.94 -15.17 22.33
CA SER A 48 3.09 -16.31 22.63
C SER A 48 1.62 -15.99 22.30
N ILE A 49 0.78 -17.02 22.20
CA ILE A 49 -0.67 -16.85 22.06
C ILE A 49 -1.27 -16.19 23.31
N SER A 50 -0.70 -16.46 24.50
CA SER A 50 -1.13 -15.85 25.76
C SER A 50 -0.97 -14.33 25.74
N ASP A 51 0.09 -13.80 25.11
CA ASP A 51 0.25 -12.35 24.93
C ASP A 51 -0.88 -11.75 24.06
N ILE A 52 -1.25 -12.45 22.99
CA ILE A 52 -2.34 -12.02 22.09
C ILE A 52 -3.68 -12.05 22.85
N ALA A 53 -3.94 -13.12 23.60
CA ALA A 53 -5.14 -13.26 24.42
C ALA A 53 -5.22 -12.15 25.48
N ALA A 54 -4.13 -11.88 26.20
CA ALA A 54 -4.07 -10.82 27.19
C ALA A 54 -4.36 -9.45 26.56
N MET A 55 -3.81 -9.17 25.38
CA MET A 55 -4.09 -7.91 24.67
C MET A 55 -5.56 -7.79 24.26
N ILE A 56 -6.16 -8.85 23.71
CA ILE A 56 -7.60 -8.88 23.40
C ILE A 56 -8.45 -8.62 24.65
N ALA A 57 -8.05 -9.20 25.79
CA ALA A 57 -8.75 -9.01 27.05
C ALA A 57 -8.60 -7.58 27.61
N LEU A 58 -7.41 -6.99 27.52
CA LEU A 58 -7.08 -5.68 28.08
C LEU A 58 -7.53 -4.50 27.22
N TYR A 59 -7.59 -4.65 25.89
CA TYR A 59 -7.94 -3.55 24.96
C TYR A 59 -9.45 -3.27 24.92
N ARG A 60 -10.01 -2.88 26.08
CA ARG A 60 -11.41 -2.49 26.28
C ARG A 60 -11.51 -1.34 27.29
N PRO A 61 -12.56 -0.51 27.25
CA PRO A 61 -12.74 0.60 28.20
C PRO A 61 -12.71 0.09 29.65
N GLY A 62 -11.86 0.69 30.49
CA GLY A 62 -11.54 0.21 31.84
C GLY A 62 -10.12 -0.39 31.89
N PRO A 63 -9.94 -1.68 31.54
CA PRO A 63 -8.65 -2.37 31.69
C PRO A 63 -7.53 -1.86 30.76
N MET A 64 -7.84 -1.02 29.77
CA MET A 64 -6.84 -0.41 28.89
C MET A 64 -5.74 0.35 29.64
N GLU A 65 -6.03 0.91 30.82
CA GLU A 65 -5.03 1.61 31.65
C GLU A 65 -3.88 0.69 32.12
N HIS A 66 -4.10 -0.62 32.15
CA HIS A 66 -3.10 -1.59 32.55
C HIS A 66 -2.20 -2.08 31.42
N ILE A 67 -2.50 -1.74 30.15
CA ILE A 67 -1.72 -2.21 29.00
C ILE A 67 -0.27 -1.74 29.11
N ASP A 68 -0.02 -0.48 29.43
CA ASP A 68 1.33 0.05 29.52
C ASP A 68 2.14 -0.65 30.63
N ARG A 69 1.49 -0.92 31.77
CA ARG A 69 2.08 -1.69 32.87
C ARG A 69 2.40 -3.12 32.43
N PHE A 70 1.45 -3.78 31.76
CA PHE A 70 1.62 -5.14 31.25
C PHE A 70 2.84 -5.23 30.32
N ILE A 71 2.96 -4.27 29.39
CA ILE A 71 4.08 -4.21 28.44
C ILE A 71 5.39 -3.93 29.18
N ARG A 72 5.45 -2.95 30.09
CA ARG A 72 6.69 -2.66 30.84
C ARG A 72 7.14 -3.84 31.70
N SER A 73 6.22 -4.51 32.37
CA SER A 73 6.51 -5.69 33.19
C SER A 73 7.03 -6.85 32.33
N LYS A 74 6.44 -7.11 31.15
CA LYS A 74 6.93 -8.11 30.20
C LYS A 74 8.41 -7.91 29.83
N TYR A 75 8.83 -6.65 29.64
CA TYR A 75 10.22 -6.32 29.30
C TYR A 75 11.13 -6.07 30.52
N GLY A 76 10.66 -6.33 31.75
CA GLY A 76 11.44 -6.10 32.96
C GLY A 76 11.74 -4.62 33.25
N LYS A 77 11.02 -3.69 32.61
CA LYS A 77 11.14 -2.24 32.85
C LYS A 77 10.38 -1.80 34.11
N GLU A 78 9.44 -2.62 34.55
CA GLU A 78 8.71 -2.47 35.80
C GLU A 78 8.82 -3.78 36.58
N LYS A 79 9.11 -3.70 37.87
CA LYS A 79 9.27 -4.89 38.70
C LYS A 79 7.90 -5.55 38.89
N ILE A 80 7.80 -6.82 38.51
CA ILE A 80 6.62 -7.63 38.81
C ILE A 80 6.53 -7.81 40.32
N SER A 81 5.43 -7.36 40.90
CA SER A 81 5.16 -7.44 42.33
C SER A 81 3.86 -8.19 42.55
N TYR A 82 3.87 -9.11 43.50
CA TYR A 82 2.70 -9.84 43.96
C TYR A 82 2.48 -9.48 45.43
N PRO A 83 1.23 -9.27 45.87
CA PRO A 83 0.94 -9.10 47.31
C PRO A 83 1.43 -10.26 48.17
N HIS A 84 1.46 -11.47 47.61
CA HIS A 84 1.92 -12.69 48.29
C HIS A 84 2.43 -13.73 47.29
N GLU A 85 3.33 -14.62 47.73
CA GLU A 85 3.91 -15.68 46.88
C GLU A 85 2.85 -16.63 46.31
N THR A 86 1.76 -16.89 47.05
CA THR A 86 0.61 -17.71 46.58
C THR A 86 -0.03 -17.17 45.30
N LEU A 87 0.08 -15.87 45.03
CA LEU A 87 -0.49 -15.24 43.83
C LEU A 87 0.41 -15.36 42.61
N LYS A 88 1.68 -15.70 42.80
CA LYS A 88 2.67 -15.75 41.74
C LYS A 88 2.26 -16.70 40.62
N ASP A 89 1.89 -17.94 40.95
CA ASP A 89 1.52 -18.93 39.93
C ASP A 89 0.22 -18.57 39.19
N ILE A 90 -0.70 -17.85 39.86
CA ILE A 90 -1.98 -17.43 39.29
C ILE A 90 -1.80 -16.25 38.32
N LEU A 91 -0.90 -15.31 38.66
CA LEU A 91 -0.72 -14.05 37.96
C LEU A 91 0.55 -13.99 37.10
N ALA A 92 1.40 -15.03 37.12
CA ALA A 92 2.66 -15.08 36.39
C ALA A 92 2.45 -14.87 34.89
N GLU A 93 1.44 -15.50 34.31
CA GLU A 93 1.13 -15.39 32.87
C GLU A 93 0.70 -13.98 32.44
N THR A 94 0.32 -13.12 33.39
CA THR A 94 -0.13 -11.75 33.14
C THR A 94 0.72 -10.73 33.91
N TYR A 95 1.94 -11.11 34.28
CA TYR A 95 2.93 -10.24 34.92
C TYR A 95 2.42 -9.52 36.18
N GLY A 96 1.63 -10.22 37.01
CA GLY A 96 1.09 -9.67 38.25
C GLY A 96 -0.19 -8.84 38.10
N ILE A 97 -0.77 -8.76 36.89
CA ILE A 97 -2.00 -8.02 36.61
C ILE A 97 -3.18 -8.99 36.52
N ILE A 98 -4.30 -8.68 37.16
CA ILE A 98 -5.52 -9.47 37.04
C ILE A 98 -6.18 -9.12 35.69
N VAL A 99 -6.28 -10.11 34.80
CA VAL A 99 -6.86 -9.96 33.47
C VAL A 99 -8.09 -10.85 33.30
N TYR A 100 -8.04 -12.06 33.88
CA TYR A 100 -9.03 -13.10 33.61
C TYR A 100 -9.95 -13.39 34.80
N GLN A 101 -11.18 -13.80 34.50
CA GLN A 101 -12.15 -14.29 35.49
C GLN A 101 -11.60 -15.51 36.23
N ASP A 102 -10.94 -16.42 35.51
CA ASP A 102 -10.27 -17.59 36.06
C ASP A 102 -9.24 -17.24 37.14
N GLN A 103 -8.54 -16.10 37.00
CA GLN A 103 -7.60 -15.65 38.01
C GLN A 103 -8.34 -15.23 39.29
N VAL A 104 -9.45 -14.50 39.17
CA VAL A 104 -10.30 -14.13 40.32
C VAL A 104 -10.81 -15.38 41.05
N LEU A 105 -11.28 -16.40 40.30
CA LEU A 105 -11.75 -17.65 40.89
C LEU A 105 -10.63 -18.38 41.65
N LYS A 106 -9.44 -18.47 41.06
CA LYS A 106 -8.27 -19.10 41.70
C LYS A 106 -7.78 -18.32 42.91
N ILE A 107 -7.85 -16.99 42.90
CA ILE A 107 -7.51 -16.14 44.06
C ILE A 107 -8.50 -16.41 45.19
N ALA A 108 -9.81 -16.40 44.90
CA ALA A 108 -10.85 -16.70 45.89
C ALA A 108 -10.67 -18.09 46.53
N GLN A 109 -10.35 -19.10 45.72
CA GLN A 109 -10.04 -20.43 46.21
C GLN A 109 -8.76 -20.43 47.07
N ALA A 110 -7.68 -19.82 46.58
CA ALA A 110 -6.37 -19.86 47.23
C ALA A 110 -6.36 -19.11 48.58
N PHE A 111 -6.92 -17.91 48.63
CA PHE A 111 -6.98 -17.06 49.82
C PHE A 111 -8.22 -17.33 50.66
N GLY A 112 -9.42 -17.14 50.11
CA GLY A 112 -10.66 -17.22 50.88
C GLY A 112 -11.20 -18.63 51.14
N GLY A 113 -10.54 -19.68 50.65
CA GLY A 113 -10.97 -21.07 50.87
C GLY A 113 -12.23 -21.49 50.11
N TYR A 114 -12.64 -20.72 49.10
CA TYR A 114 -13.84 -20.99 48.31
C TYR A 114 -13.72 -22.27 47.49
N THR A 115 -14.81 -23.01 47.34
CA THR A 115 -14.96 -23.93 46.21
C THR A 115 -15.11 -23.13 44.91
N LEU A 116 -14.85 -23.76 43.76
CA LEU A 116 -15.00 -23.07 42.45
C LEU A 116 -16.43 -22.57 42.19
N GLY A 117 -17.44 -23.30 42.68
CA GLY A 117 -18.84 -22.88 42.56
C GLY A 117 -19.13 -21.62 43.37
N GLU A 118 -18.63 -21.54 44.59
CA GLU A 118 -18.79 -20.36 45.46
C GLU A 118 -18.00 -19.17 44.93
N ALA A 119 -16.78 -19.41 44.40
CA ALA A 119 -15.99 -18.37 43.75
C ALA A 119 -16.72 -17.76 42.53
N ASP A 120 -17.51 -18.54 41.78
CA ASP A 120 -18.32 -18.00 40.69
C ASP A 120 -19.52 -17.16 41.20
N ILE A 121 -20.08 -17.50 42.37
CA ILE A 121 -21.08 -16.67 43.06
C ILE A 121 -20.46 -15.31 43.41
N LEU A 122 -19.26 -15.31 44.01
CA LEU A 122 -18.49 -14.10 44.31
C LEU A 122 -18.26 -13.25 43.05
N ARG A 123 -17.78 -13.87 41.97
CA ARG A 123 -17.54 -13.19 40.69
C ARG A 123 -18.82 -12.56 40.12
N LYS A 124 -19.97 -13.26 40.19
CA LYS A 124 -21.28 -12.75 39.75
C LYS A 124 -21.75 -11.58 40.61
N ALA A 125 -21.54 -11.64 41.92
CA ALA A 125 -21.90 -10.57 42.85
C ALA A 125 -21.10 -9.28 42.56
N MET A 126 -19.79 -9.42 42.37
CA MET A 126 -18.91 -8.32 42.00
C MET A 126 -19.30 -7.66 40.67
N GLY A 127 -19.63 -8.46 39.65
CA GLY A 127 -20.08 -7.95 38.35
C GLY A 127 -21.37 -7.13 38.43
N LYS A 128 -22.28 -7.49 39.34
CA LYS A 128 -23.54 -6.76 39.58
C LYS A 128 -23.42 -5.59 40.55
N LYS A 129 -22.29 -5.44 41.25
CA LYS A 129 -22.02 -4.40 42.26
C LYS A 129 -23.09 -4.30 43.37
N ILE A 130 -23.59 -5.43 43.84
CA ILE A 130 -24.60 -5.46 44.93
C ILE A 130 -23.90 -5.25 46.27
N GLN A 131 -24.06 -4.08 46.89
CA GLN A 131 -23.31 -3.67 48.09
C GLN A 131 -23.44 -4.65 49.26
N GLU A 132 -24.67 -5.08 49.58
CA GLU A 132 -24.94 -5.99 50.71
C GLU A 132 -24.25 -7.35 50.52
N VAL A 133 -24.33 -7.90 49.30
CA VAL A 133 -23.68 -9.17 48.95
C VAL A 133 -22.16 -9.01 48.98
N MET A 134 -21.63 -7.91 48.46
CA MET A 134 -20.19 -7.63 48.49
C MET A 134 -19.62 -7.53 49.90
N GLN A 135 -20.33 -6.93 50.85
CA GLN A 135 -19.89 -6.87 52.25
C GLN A 135 -19.91 -8.26 52.92
N ALA A 136 -20.95 -9.05 52.64
CA ALA A 136 -21.02 -10.43 53.14
C ALA A 136 -19.87 -11.28 52.58
N GLU A 137 -19.62 -11.19 51.28
CA GLU A 137 -18.54 -11.90 50.61
C GLU A 137 -17.14 -11.42 51.04
N LYS A 138 -16.96 -10.12 51.31
CA LYS A 138 -15.71 -9.58 51.89
C LYS A 138 -15.43 -10.20 53.26
N SER A 139 -16.43 -10.20 54.12
CA SER A 139 -16.33 -10.77 55.48
C SER A 139 -15.99 -12.26 55.42
N ARG A 140 -16.64 -12.99 54.51
CA ARG A 140 -16.38 -14.40 54.25
C ARG A 140 -14.96 -14.65 53.74
N PHE A 141 -14.51 -13.85 52.76
CA PHE A 141 -13.16 -13.98 52.19
C PHE A 141 -12.06 -13.75 53.23
N ILE A 142 -12.20 -12.71 54.06
CA ILE A 142 -11.24 -12.41 55.12
C ILE A 142 -11.22 -13.54 56.16
N SER A 143 -12.38 -14.01 56.60
CA SER A 143 -12.47 -15.11 57.58
C SER A 143 -11.81 -16.39 57.05
N GLY A 144 -12.11 -16.78 55.81
CA GLY A 144 -11.48 -17.95 55.18
C GLY A 144 -9.97 -17.78 54.92
N SER A 145 -9.52 -16.54 54.69
CA SER A 145 -8.08 -16.24 54.55
C SER A 145 -7.33 -16.38 55.87
N ILE A 146 -7.93 -15.93 56.97
CA ILE A 146 -7.37 -16.09 58.33
C ILE A 146 -7.30 -17.57 58.71
N GLU A 147 -8.35 -18.37 58.42
CA GLU A 147 -8.35 -19.82 58.65
C GLU A 147 -7.24 -20.54 57.87
N LYS A 148 -6.84 -20.00 56.71
CA LYS A 148 -5.72 -20.49 55.89
C LYS A 148 -4.35 -19.99 56.33
N GLY A 149 -4.29 -19.16 57.37
CA GLY A 149 -3.05 -18.66 57.96
C GLY A 149 -2.52 -17.37 57.33
N PHE A 150 -3.33 -16.63 56.56
CA PHE A 150 -2.97 -15.30 56.08
C PHE A 150 -3.33 -14.23 57.10
N ASP A 151 -2.55 -13.15 57.15
CA ASP A 151 -2.88 -12.01 58.01
C ASP A 151 -4.07 -11.22 57.45
N GLU A 152 -4.82 -10.56 58.35
CA GLU A 152 -6.01 -9.82 57.99
C GLU A 152 -5.71 -8.62 57.07
N LYS A 153 -4.55 -7.99 57.21
CA LYS A 153 -4.16 -6.82 56.41
C LYS A 153 -3.92 -7.21 54.96
N LEU A 154 -3.17 -8.27 54.73
CA LEU A 154 -2.94 -8.88 53.43
C LEU A 154 -4.24 -9.39 52.82
N SER A 155 -5.11 -9.99 53.63
CA SER A 155 -6.42 -10.48 53.15
C SER A 155 -7.30 -9.34 52.64
N ASN A 156 -7.30 -8.19 53.33
CA ASN A 156 -7.97 -6.99 52.87
C ASN A 156 -7.34 -6.44 51.58
N GLU A 157 -6.00 -6.35 51.51
CA GLU A 157 -5.29 -5.89 50.32
C GLU A 157 -5.60 -6.74 49.09
N VAL A 158 -5.61 -8.06 49.23
CA VAL A 158 -5.94 -8.99 48.12
C VAL A 158 -7.42 -8.87 47.72
N PHE A 159 -8.34 -8.67 48.67
CA PHE A 159 -9.75 -8.45 48.35
C PHE A 159 -9.96 -7.12 47.59
N GLU A 160 -9.30 -6.06 48.02
CA GLU A 160 -9.32 -4.75 47.34
C GLU A 160 -8.67 -4.81 45.95
N LEU A 161 -7.72 -5.74 45.74
CA LEU A 161 -7.15 -5.99 44.42
C LEU A 161 -8.15 -6.68 43.47
N ILE A 162 -9.01 -7.58 43.94
CA ILE A 162 -9.97 -8.31 43.07
C ILE A 162 -11.26 -7.52 42.80
N GLU A 163 -11.70 -6.71 43.75
CA GLU A 163 -12.99 -5.98 43.71
C GLU A 163 -13.18 -5.11 42.46
N PRO A 164 -12.25 -4.20 42.10
CA PRO A 164 -12.40 -3.36 40.91
C PRO A 164 -12.32 -4.17 39.61
N PHE A 165 -11.57 -5.28 39.60
CA PHE A 165 -11.32 -6.08 38.41
C PHE A 165 -12.45 -7.04 38.07
N ALA A 166 -13.26 -7.47 39.02
CA ALA A 166 -14.33 -8.41 38.71
C ALA A 166 -15.41 -7.85 37.78
N GLY A 167 -15.51 -6.51 37.65
CA GLY A 167 -16.31 -5.85 36.61
C GLY A 167 -15.68 -5.85 35.20
N TYR A 168 -14.36 -6.02 35.10
CA TYR A 168 -13.60 -5.90 33.83
C TYR A 168 -12.89 -7.20 33.41
N ALA A 169 -12.75 -8.16 34.32
CA ALA A 169 -12.08 -9.43 34.13
C ALA A 169 -12.74 -10.20 32.99
N PHE A 170 -11.91 -10.69 32.08
CA PHE A 170 -12.37 -11.33 30.86
C PHE A 170 -12.44 -12.84 30.98
N ASN A 171 -13.33 -13.47 30.24
CA ASN A 171 -13.38 -14.93 30.18
C ASN A 171 -12.14 -15.45 29.42
N LYS A 172 -11.28 -16.23 30.10
CA LYS A 172 -10.01 -16.68 29.52
C LYS A 172 -10.20 -17.62 28.33
N ALA A 173 -11.14 -18.57 28.44
CA ALA A 173 -11.39 -19.54 27.38
C ALA A 173 -11.83 -18.85 26.07
N HIS A 174 -12.74 -17.87 26.17
CA HIS A 174 -13.17 -17.06 25.03
C HIS A 174 -11.99 -16.25 24.45
N SER A 175 -11.21 -15.59 25.31
CA SER A 175 -10.03 -14.81 24.91
C SER A 175 -9.01 -15.63 24.14
N VAL A 176 -8.63 -16.80 24.67
CA VAL A 176 -7.63 -17.69 24.05
C VAL A 176 -8.16 -18.28 22.74
N SER A 177 -9.45 -18.63 22.67
CA SER A 177 -10.06 -19.16 21.45
C SER A 177 -10.01 -18.14 20.30
N TYR A 178 -10.32 -16.87 20.58
CA TYR A 178 -10.25 -15.80 19.59
C TYR A 178 -8.80 -15.41 19.28
N ALA A 179 -7.90 -15.45 20.27
CA ALA A 179 -6.47 -15.27 20.06
C ALA A 179 -5.89 -16.34 19.13
N MET A 180 -6.42 -17.57 19.14
CA MET A 180 -6.02 -18.61 18.19
C MET A 180 -6.41 -18.26 16.76
N ILE A 181 -7.61 -17.70 16.54
CA ILE A 181 -8.04 -17.22 15.22
C ILE A 181 -7.18 -16.03 14.76
N ALA A 182 -6.88 -15.09 15.65
CA ALA A 182 -5.96 -13.99 15.39
C ALA A 182 -4.56 -14.51 15.03
N TYR A 183 -4.08 -15.55 15.73
CA TYR A 183 -2.80 -16.18 15.44
C TYR A 183 -2.80 -16.89 14.08
N TRP A 184 -3.82 -17.66 13.74
CA TRP A 184 -3.91 -18.33 12.44
C TRP A 184 -3.99 -17.36 11.27
N THR A 185 -4.80 -16.29 11.39
CA THR A 185 -4.86 -15.24 10.37
C THR A 185 -3.52 -14.54 10.19
N ALA A 186 -2.82 -14.22 11.29
CA ALA A 186 -1.46 -13.70 11.24
C ALA A 186 -0.47 -14.70 10.61
N TYR A 187 -0.61 -15.99 10.90
CA TYR A 187 0.23 -17.05 10.36
C TYR A 187 0.11 -17.18 8.85
N PHE A 188 -1.11 -17.22 8.32
CA PHE A 188 -1.33 -17.27 6.88
C PHE A 188 -0.84 -16.00 6.20
N LYS A 189 -1.06 -14.82 6.80
CA LYS A 189 -0.51 -13.57 6.26
C LYS A 189 1.03 -13.58 6.22
N ALA A 190 1.67 -14.14 7.25
CA ALA A 190 3.13 -14.17 7.36
C ALA A 190 3.78 -15.19 6.41
N ASN A 191 3.15 -16.35 6.20
CA ASN A 191 3.77 -17.50 5.53
C ASN A 191 3.17 -17.81 4.13
N TYR A 192 1.94 -17.36 3.86
CA TYR A 192 1.18 -17.58 2.62
C TYR A 192 0.53 -16.27 2.16
N LYS A 193 1.35 -15.23 2.04
CA LYS A 193 0.89 -13.84 1.89
C LYS A 193 -0.05 -13.64 0.70
N ILE A 194 0.31 -14.16 -0.48
CA ILE A 194 -0.49 -13.97 -1.71
C ILE A 194 -1.81 -14.74 -1.65
N GLU A 195 -1.79 -15.96 -1.12
CA GLU A 195 -3.00 -16.76 -0.85
C GLU A 195 -3.91 -16.08 0.16
N TYR A 196 -3.33 -15.53 1.23
CA TYR A 196 -4.07 -14.85 2.29
C TYR A 196 -4.76 -13.59 1.78
N PHE A 197 -4.04 -12.72 1.06
CA PHE A 197 -4.64 -11.51 0.49
C PHE A 197 -5.68 -11.83 -0.58
N THR A 198 -5.47 -12.87 -1.40
CA THR A 198 -6.47 -13.31 -2.37
C THR A 198 -7.73 -13.81 -1.68
N ALA A 199 -7.59 -14.59 -0.61
CA ALA A 199 -8.72 -15.03 0.22
C ALA A 199 -9.43 -13.85 0.88
N LEU A 200 -8.70 -12.85 1.37
CA LEU A 200 -9.26 -11.64 2.00
C LEU A 200 -10.03 -10.75 1.00
N LEU A 201 -9.52 -10.65 -0.24
CA LEU A 201 -10.21 -9.98 -1.34
C LEU A 201 -11.52 -10.71 -1.67
N ASN A 202 -11.46 -12.03 -1.84
CA ASN A 202 -12.64 -12.85 -2.14
C ASN A 202 -13.67 -12.88 -1.00
N SER A 203 -13.25 -12.87 0.27
CA SER A 203 -14.19 -12.78 1.40
C SER A 203 -14.91 -11.44 1.48
N SER A 204 -14.36 -10.41 0.82
CA SER A 204 -14.86 -9.04 0.80
C SER A 204 -15.39 -8.63 -0.57
N ILE A 205 -15.64 -9.60 -1.48
CA ILE A 205 -15.87 -9.33 -2.90
C ILE A 205 -17.07 -8.41 -3.18
N ASN A 206 -18.08 -8.46 -2.30
CA ASN A 206 -19.28 -7.62 -2.36
C ASN A 206 -19.13 -6.26 -1.65
N ASN A 207 -17.92 -5.90 -1.19
CA ASN A 207 -17.64 -4.66 -0.48
C ASN A 207 -16.46 -3.92 -1.12
N THR A 208 -16.79 -3.02 -2.05
CA THR A 208 -15.81 -2.22 -2.81
C THR A 208 -14.87 -1.40 -1.92
N ASP A 209 -15.36 -0.86 -0.81
CA ASP A 209 -14.53 -0.06 0.11
C ASP A 209 -13.46 -0.93 0.78
N LYS A 210 -13.82 -2.13 1.25
CA LYS A 210 -12.85 -3.08 1.83
C LYS A 210 -11.83 -3.56 0.79
N ILE A 211 -12.26 -3.78 -0.46
CA ILE A 211 -11.37 -4.15 -1.55
C ILE A 211 -10.38 -3.03 -1.82
N SER A 212 -10.83 -1.78 -1.92
CA SER A 212 -9.96 -0.62 -2.11
C SER A 212 -8.88 -0.53 -1.03
N VAL A 213 -9.27 -0.66 0.25
CA VAL A 213 -8.32 -0.68 1.37
C VAL A 213 -7.34 -1.86 1.24
N CYS A 214 -7.83 -3.06 0.89
CA CYS A 214 -6.99 -4.24 0.71
C CYS A 214 -5.98 -4.11 -0.45
N VAL A 215 -6.41 -3.55 -1.59
CA VAL A 215 -5.56 -3.27 -2.74
C VAL A 215 -4.48 -2.24 -2.37
N ASN A 216 -4.83 -1.21 -1.61
CA ASN A 216 -3.86 -0.22 -1.13
C ASN A 216 -2.86 -0.82 -0.14
N GLU A 217 -3.25 -1.79 0.68
CA GLU A 217 -2.34 -2.52 1.55
C GLU A 217 -1.43 -3.47 0.76
N LEU A 218 -1.96 -4.14 -0.27
CA LEU A 218 -1.18 -4.96 -1.20
C LEU A 218 -0.07 -4.16 -1.89
N ARG A 219 -0.33 -2.91 -2.28
CA ARG A 219 0.66 -2.01 -2.91
C ARG A 219 1.85 -1.68 -2.01
N LYS A 220 1.71 -1.82 -0.69
CA LYS A 220 2.81 -1.64 0.29
C LYS A 220 3.71 -2.87 0.36
N THR A 221 3.34 -3.95 -0.32
CA THR A 221 4.08 -5.20 -0.39
C THR A 221 4.68 -5.40 -1.77
N GLU A 222 5.51 -6.42 -1.88
CA GLU A 222 6.09 -6.95 -3.11
C GLU A 222 5.08 -7.66 -4.04
N LEU A 223 3.83 -7.84 -3.60
CA LEU A 223 2.81 -8.55 -4.37
C LEU A 223 2.23 -7.66 -5.48
N GLN A 224 2.03 -8.26 -6.65
CA GLN A 224 1.41 -7.60 -7.78
C GLN A 224 -0.03 -8.07 -7.97
N ILE A 225 -0.92 -7.10 -8.17
CA ILE A 225 -2.29 -7.31 -8.64
C ILE A 225 -2.43 -6.69 -10.04
N LEU A 226 -2.89 -7.50 -11.00
CA LEU A 226 -3.13 -7.06 -12.38
C LEU A 226 -4.43 -6.27 -12.46
N LYS A 227 -4.48 -5.34 -13.42
CA LYS A 227 -5.71 -4.60 -13.72
C LYS A 227 -6.80 -5.55 -14.26
N PRO A 228 -8.09 -5.19 -14.12
CA PRO A 228 -9.17 -5.93 -14.75
C PRO A 228 -8.96 -6.11 -16.25
N ASN A 229 -9.27 -7.30 -16.76
CA ASN A 229 -9.21 -7.62 -18.18
C ASN A 229 -10.19 -8.76 -18.49
N ILE A 230 -11.05 -8.59 -19.49
CA ILE A 230 -12.07 -9.60 -19.81
C ILE A 230 -11.48 -10.95 -20.26
N ASN A 231 -10.28 -10.95 -20.84
CA ASN A 231 -9.58 -12.15 -21.30
C ASN A 231 -8.82 -12.85 -20.18
N THR A 232 -8.21 -12.12 -19.24
CA THR A 232 -7.36 -12.73 -18.20
C THR A 232 -7.98 -12.80 -16.80
N SER A 233 -8.96 -11.95 -16.48
CA SER A 233 -9.60 -11.93 -15.16
C SER A 233 -10.72 -12.96 -15.05
N ASN A 234 -10.91 -13.51 -13.86
CA ASN A 234 -12.01 -14.42 -13.55
C ASN A 234 -13.12 -13.73 -12.74
N VAL A 235 -14.16 -14.51 -12.41
CA VAL A 235 -15.28 -14.04 -11.58
C VAL A 235 -14.73 -13.50 -10.26
N ASN A 236 -13.92 -14.32 -9.59
CA ASN A 236 -13.27 -14.01 -8.31
C ASN A 236 -11.81 -13.62 -8.53
N PHE A 237 -11.18 -13.05 -7.50
CA PHE A 237 -9.73 -12.83 -7.52
C PHE A 237 -9.01 -14.17 -7.54
N GLU A 238 -7.99 -14.30 -8.37
CA GLU A 238 -7.26 -15.57 -8.55
C GLU A 238 -5.75 -15.34 -8.60
N ILE A 239 -4.99 -16.37 -8.23
CA ILE A 239 -3.54 -16.37 -8.32
C ILE A 239 -3.13 -17.10 -9.59
N ILE A 240 -2.47 -16.38 -10.50
CA ILE A 240 -1.87 -16.96 -11.69
C ILE A 240 -0.34 -16.93 -11.58
N SER A 241 0.34 -17.84 -12.29
CA SER A 241 1.79 -17.82 -12.43
C SER A 241 2.16 -17.29 -13.81
N ASN A 242 3.08 -16.34 -13.88
CA ASN A 242 3.67 -15.83 -15.11
C ASN A 242 5.20 -15.91 -15.04
N ASP A 243 5.88 -15.50 -16.11
CA ASP A 243 7.35 -15.54 -16.20
C ASP A 243 8.08 -14.75 -15.10
N LYS A 244 7.38 -13.81 -14.45
CA LYS A 244 7.90 -12.93 -13.38
C LYS A 244 7.49 -13.40 -11.98
N GLY A 245 6.71 -14.47 -11.85
CA GLY A 245 6.28 -15.04 -10.57
C GLY A 245 4.76 -15.16 -10.45
N ARG A 246 4.28 -15.24 -9.20
CA ARG A 246 2.85 -15.37 -8.89
C ARG A 246 2.22 -14.00 -8.71
N VAL A 247 1.09 -13.75 -9.38
CA VAL A 247 0.38 -12.48 -9.35
C VAL A 247 -1.12 -12.70 -9.13
N ILE A 248 -1.81 -11.69 -8.61
CA ILE A 248 -3.25 -11.72 -8.39
C ILE A 248 -3.95 -11.12 -9.62
N THR A 249 -4.91 -11.81 -10.23
CA THR A 249 -5.82 -11.23 -11.22
C THR A 249 -7.02 -10.61 -10.52
N TYR A 250 -7.49 -9.48 -11.05
CA TYR A 250 -8.63 -8.78 -10.48
C TYR A 250 -9.92 -9.59 -10.67
N GLY A 251 -10.72 -9.77 -9.62
CA GLY A 251 -12.02 -10.45 -9.72
C GLY A 251 -13.09 -9.52 -10.27
N LEU A 252 -13.63 -9.82 -11.45
CA LEU A 252 -14.57 -8.94 -12.16
C LEU A 252 -15.93 -8.80 -11.46
N SER A 253 -16.31 -9.74 -10.58
CA SER A 253 -17.57 -9.63 -9.80
C SER A 253 -17.50 -8.56 -8.71
N SER A 254 -16.29 -8.08 -8.36
CA SER A 254 -16.12 -7.00 -7.40
C SER A 254 -16.42 -5.60 -7.95
N LEU A 255 -16.58 -5.48 -9.27
CA LEU A 255 -16.95 -4.23 -9.92
C LEU A 255 -18.38 -3.85 -9.56
N LYS A 256 -18.60 -2.57 -9.25
CA LYS A 256 -19.98 -2.08 -9.05
C LYS A 256 -20.84 -2.39 -10.26
N ASN A 257 -22.09 -2.77 -10.02
CA ASN A 257 -23.09 -3.14 -11.03
C ASN A 257 -22.82 -4.43 -11.83
N VAL A 258 -21.72 -5.16 -11.57
CA VAL A 258 -21.44 -6.43 -12.24
C VAL A 258 -21.91 -7.59 -11.37
N GLY A 259 -22.91 -8.33 -11.83
CA GLY A 259 -23.45 -9.49 -11.12
C GLY A 259 -22.69 -10.78 -11.44
N GLU A 260 -22.42 -11.59 -10.41
CA GLU A 260 -21.73 -12.88 -10.52
C GLU A 260 -22.36 -13.80 -11.58
N THR A 261 -23.68 -14.00 -11.55
CA THR A 261 -24.38 -14.90 -12.48
C THR A 261 -24.16 -14.58 -13.95
N SER A 262 -24.24 -13.30 -14.30
CA SER A 262 -24.02 -12.79 -15.66
C SER A 262 -22.59 -13.01 -16.10
N LEU A 263 -21.65 -12.66 -15.23
CA LEU A 263 -20.24 -12.74 -15.47
C LEU A 263 -19.77 -14.20 -15.61
N SER A 264 -20.24 -15.11 -14.76
CA SER A 264 -19.90 -16.54 -14.85
C SER A 264 -20.22 -17.13 -16.22
N LYS A 265 -21.32 -16.71 -16.87
CA LYS A 265 -21.65 -17.16 -18.23
C LYS A 265 -20.66 -16.65 -19.27
N ILE A 266 -20.25 -15.39 -19.17
CA ILE A 266 -19.25 -14.78 -20.07
C ILE A 266 -17.89 -15.48 -19.90
N ILE A 267 -17.50 -15.74 -18.66
CA ILE A 267 -16.23 -16.42 -18.34
C ILE A 267 -16.25 -17.88 -18.82
N LEU A 268 -17.34 -18.62 -18.61
CA LEU A 268 -17.50 -19.99 -19.14
C LEU A 268 -17.45 -20.03 -20.67
N GLU A 269 -18.05 -19.05 -21.34
CA GLU A 269 -17.98 -18.91 -22.79
C GLU A 269 -16.55 -18.65 -23.28
N ARG A 270 -15.78 -17.84 -22.53
CA ARG A 270 -14.34 -17.63 -22.78
C ARG A 270 -13.53 -18.90 -22.56
N GLU A 271 -13.72 -19.59 -21.44
CA GLU A 271 -13.01 -20.84 -21.13
C GLU A 271 -13.26 -21.94 -22.18
N LYS A 272 -14.47 -22.00 -22.72
CA LYS A 272 -14.85 -22.99 -23.74
C LYS A 272 -14.27 -22.67 -25.12
N ASN A 273 -14.31 -21.41 -25.54
CA ASN A 273 -14.05 -21.01 -26.92
C ASN A 273 -12.79 -20.12 -27.09
N GLY A 274 -12.00 -19.91 -26.04
CA GLY A 274 -10.79 -19.10 -26.05
C GLY A 274 -11.01 -17.61 -25.74
N ASP A 275 -9.94 -16.84 -25.76
CA ASP A 275 -10.00 -15.39 -25.51
C ASP A 275 -10.87 -14.67 -26.55
N PHE A 276 -11.39 -13.50 -26.18
CA PHE A 276 -12.09 -12.62 -27.10
C PHE A 276 -11.07 -11.85 -27.93
N GLU A 277 -10.97 -12.16 -29.22
CA GLU A 277 -9.95 -11.59 -30.12
C GLU A 277 -10.23 -10.12 -30.50
N SER A 278 -11.51 -9.73 -30.47
CA SER A 278 -11.95 -8.38 -30.80
C SER A 278 -13.29 -8.06 -30.15
N LEU A 279 -13.67 -6.77 -30.16
CA LEU A 279 -15.01 -6.37 -29.74
C LEU A 279 -16.10 -7.04 -30.59
N SER A 280 -15.85 -7.28 -31.88
CA SER A 280 -16.78 -7.98 -32.76
C SER A 280 -16.97 -9.44 -32.34
N ASP A 281 -15.87 -10.12 -31.99
CA ASP A 281 -15.91 -11.49 -31.47
C ASP A 281 -16.68 -11.57 -30.13
N PHE A 282 -16.41 -10.64 -29.22
CA PHE A 282 -17.19 -10.50 -27.99
C PHE A 282 -18.69 -10.34 -28.26
N CYS A 283 -19.06 -9.45 -29.20
CA CYS A 283 -20.46 -9.24 -29.57
C CYS A 283 -21.09 -10.46 -30.24
N LYS A 284 -20.31 -11.22 -31.01
CA LYS A 284 -20.74 -12.48 -31.61
C LYS A 284 -21.04 -13.51 -30.54
N ARG A 285 -20.18 -13.68 -29.55
CA ARG A 285 -20.25 -14.82 -28.61
C ARG A 285 -21.22 -14.59 -27.45
N VAL A 286 -21.28 -13.39 -26.91
CA VAL A 286 -22.08 -13.06 -25.73
C VAL A 286 -23.57 -12.96 -26.05
N ASP A 287 -24.40 -13.57 -25.20
CA ASP A 287 -25.87 -13.49 -25.28
C ASP A 287 -26.42 -12.22 -24.61
N SER A 288 -27.44 -11.61 -25.20
CA SER A 288 -28.06 -10.38 -24.70
C SER A 288 -28.71 -10.52 -23.31
N SER A 289 -29.02 -11.74 -22.85
CA SER A 289 -29.52 -11.98 -21.49
C SER A 289 -28.43 -11.96 -20.42
N TRP A 290 -27.15 -12.00 -20.80
CA TRP A 290 -26.03 -12.05 -19.86
C TRP A 290 -25.51 -10.67 -19.53
N ILE A 291 -25.58 -9.72 -20.47
CA ILE A 291 -25.00 -8.39 -20.32
C ILE A 291 -26.05 -7.29 -20.47
N ASN A 292 -25.90 -6.23 -19.67
CA ASN A 292 -26.72 -5.03 -19.79
C ASN A 292 -25.82 -3.78 -19.81
N LYS A 293 -26.43 -2.62 -20.04
CA LYS A 293 -25.73 -1.33 -20.11
C LYS A 293 -24.83 -1.06 -18.91
N LYS A 294 -25.32 -1.25 -17.69
CA LYS A 294 -24.54 -0.98 -16.47
C LYS A 294 -23.35 -1.92 -16.31
N ILE A 295 -23.51 -3.19 -16.67
CA ILE A 295 -22.42 -4.17 -16.64
C ILE A 295 -21.34 -3.75 -17.65
N LEU A 296 -21.73 -3.47 -18.89
CA LEU A 296 -20.80 -3.08 -19.94
C LEU A 296 -20.08 -1.75 -19.62
N GLU A 297 -20.80 -0.74 -19.12
CA GLU A 297 -20.21 0.52 -18.64
C GLU A 297 -19.16 0.26 -17.55
N SER A 298 -19.46 -0.61 -16.59
CA SER A 298 -18.56 -0.89 -15.47
C SER A 298 -17.33 -1.68 -15.92
N LEU A 299 -17.48 -2.63 -16.84
CA LEU A 299 -16.37 -3.36 -17.46
C LEU A 299 -15.46 -2.41 -18.25
N VAL A 300 -16.02 -1.52 -19.08
CA VAL A 300 -15.22 -0.54 -19.83
C VAL A 300 -14.51 0.44 -18.89
N LYS A 301 -15.24 1.05 -17.93
CA LYS A 301 -14.68 1.99 -16.94
C LYS A 301 -13.53 1.40 -16.13
N SER A 302 -13.63 0.12 -15.77
CA SER A 302 -12.61 -0.61 -15.00
C SER A 302 -11.32 -0.89 -15.79
N GLY A 303 -11.37 -0.76 -17.12
CA GLY A 303 -10.28 -1.14 -18.01
C GLY A 303 -10.32 -2.58 -18.52
N SER A 304 -11.40 -3.32 -18.23
CA SER A 304 -11.55 -4.71 -18.67
C SER A 304 -11.53 -4.86 -20.19
N PHE A 305 -11.86 -3.80 -20.93
CA PHE A 305 -11.97 -3.76 -22.39
C PHE A 305 -10.84 -2.93 -23.04
N ASP A 306 -9.78 -2.58 -22.28
CA ASP A 306 -8.67 -1.74 -22.78
C ASP A 306 -7.96 -2.33 -24.01
N GLU A 307 -8.04 -3.66 -24.23
CA GLU A 307 -7.48 -4.33 -25.41
C GLU A 307 -8.26 -4.03 -26.70
N PHE A 308 -9.53 -3.59 -26.59
CA PHE A 308 -10.40 -3.37 -27.74
C PHE A 308 -10.50 -1.90 -28.16
N GLY A 309 -9.94 -0.97 -27.39
CA GLY A 309 -9.95 0.46 -27.73
C GLY A 309 -9.83 1.36 -26.51
N ASP A 310 -9.80 2.68 -26.77
CA ASP A 310 -9.82 3.67 -25.69
C ASP A 310 -11.20 3.70 -25.00
N ARG A 311 -11.17 3.85 -23.68
CA ARG A 311 -12.39 3.79 -22.84
C ARG A 311 -13.43 4.83 -23.23
N GLY A 312 -13.03 6.03 -23.65
CA GLY A 312 -13.97 7.07 -24.08
C GLY A 312 -14.80 6.63 -25.29
N GLY A 313 -14.13 6.21 -26.36
CA GLY A 313 -14.78 5.71 -27.57
C GLY A 313 -15.61 4.45 -27.34
N LEU A 314 -15.16 3.56 -26.44
CA LEU A 314 -15.93 2.38 -26.03
C LEU A 314 -17.21 2.76 -25.28
N LEU A 315 -17.12 3.70 -24.33
CA LEU A 315 -18.28 4.21 -23.57
C LEU A 315 -19.32 4.86 -24.49
N ASP A 316 -18.88 5.68 -25.44
CA ASP A 316 -19.76 6.31 -26.43
C ASP A 316 -20.45 5.28 -27.34
N SER A 317 -19.83 4.12 -27.51
CA SER A 317 -20.33 3.03 -28.38
C SER A 317 -21.19 2.00 -27.66
N ILE A 318 -21.43 2.13 -26.35
CA ILE A 318 -22.15 1.11 -25.55
C ILE A 318 -23.52 0.75 -26.10
N GLU A 319 -24.32 1.75 -26.50
CA GLU A 319 -25.65 1.48 -27.07
C GLU A 319 -25.55 0.69 -28.37
N ARG A 320 -24.57 1.00 -29.23
CA ARG A 320 -24.32 0.29 -30.49
C ARG A 320 -23.88 -1.16 -30.22
N ILE A 321 -23.02 -1.37 -29.24
CA ILE A 321 -22.56 -2.70 -28.79
C ILE A 321 -23.75 -3.55 -28.34
N LEU A 322 -24.61 -3.01 -27.48
CA LEU A 322 -25.78 -3.74 -26.97
C LEU A 322 -26.80 -4.05 -28.08
N ILE A 323 -27.04 -3.10 -28.99
CA ILE A 323 -27.92 -3.32 -30.15
C ILE A 323 -27.38 -4.47 -31.00
N GLN A 324 -26.07 -4.49 -31.26
CA GLN A 324 -25.44 -5.56 -32.02
C GLN A 324 -25.55 -6.92 -31.34
N ILE A 325 -25.21 -7.01 -30.04
CA ILE A 325 -25.36 -8.24 -29.25
C ILE A 325 -26.81 -8.75 -29.32
N ASN A 326 -27.79 -7.87 -29.18
CA ASN A 326 -29.20 -8.25 -29.23
C ASN A 326 -29.63 -8.75 -30.61
N SER A 327 -29.19 -8.09 -31.69
CA SER A 327 -29.46 -8.52 -33.07
C SER A 327 -28.86 -9.90 -33.36
N ILE A 328 -27.61 -10.14 -32.96
CA ILE A 328 -26.94 -11.43 -33.14
C ILE A 328 -27.63 -12.52 -32.31
N THR A 329 -27.97 -12.23 -31.06
CA THR A 329 -28.69 -13.17 -30.18
C THR A 329 -30.04 -13.56 -30.78
N LYS A 330 -30.79 -12.59 -31.34
CA LYS A 330 -32.08 -12.87 -32.01
C LYS A 330 -31.93 -13.76 -33.23
N LEU A 331 -30.91 -13.52 -34.06
CA LEU A 331 -30.63 -14.36 -35.23
C LEU A 331 -30.27 -15.80 -34.82
N ARG A 332 -29.47 -15.97 -33.77
CA ARG A 332 -29.13 -17.29 -33.22
C ARG A 332 -30.36 -18.04 -32.71
N ASN A 333 -31.24 -17.34 -31.99
CA ASN A 333 -32.41 -17.95 -31.34
C ASN A 333 -33.60 -18.16 -32.28
N SER A 334 -33.68 -17.45 -33.40
CA SER A 334 -34.82 -17.55 -34.32
C SER A 334 -34.79 -18.83 -35.17
N ASN A 335 -33.73 -19.65 -35.11
CA ASN A 335 -33.48 -20.76 -36.04
C ASN A 335 -33.68 -20.36 -37.51
N GLN A 336 -33.61 -19.06 -37.82
CA GLN A 336 -33.45 -18.60 -39.19
C GLN A 336 -32.00 -18.86 -39.55
N SER A 337 -31.72 -20.14 -39.84
CA SER A 337 -30.73 -20.49 -40.83
C SER A 337 -30.94 -19.52 -41.98
N THR A 338 -29.94 -18.70 -42.27
CA THR A 338 -30.06 -17.77 -43.39
C THR A 338 -30.44 -18.59 -44.62
N MET A 339 -31.16 -18.03 -45.59
CA MET A 339 -31.54 -18.78 -46.81
C MET A 339 -30.32 -19.43 -47.49
N PHE A 340 -29.10 -18.99 -47.15
CA PHE A 340 -27.79 -19.51 -47.52
C PHE A 340 -27.34 -20.79 -46.79
N ASP A 341 -27.70 -21.02 -45.53
CA ASP A 341 -27.41 -22.29 -44.82
C ASP A 341 -28.10 -23.48 -45.49
N LEU A 342 -29.23 -23.23 -46.18
CA LEU A 342 -29.94 -24.22 -47.00
C LEU A 342 -29.16 -24.62 -48.27
N PHE A 343 -28.15 -23.84 -48.68
CA PHE A 343 -27.27 -24.12 -49.82
C PHE A 343 -25.93 -24.74 -49.41
N GLY A 344 -25.70 -25.03 -48.12
CA GLY A 344 -24.49 -25.70 -47.64
C GLY A 344 -23.24 -24.82 -47.59
N GLU A 345 -23.39 -23.51 -47.74
CA GLU A 345 -22.33 -22.54 -47.45
C GLU A 345 -22.56 -21.98 -46.05
N GLU A 346 -21.59 -22.18 -45.13
CA GLU A 346 -21.55 -21.45 -43.86
C GLU A 346 -21.31 -19.97 -44.18
N VAL A 347 -22.38 -19.23 -44.47
CA VAL A 347 -22.28 -17.79 -44.67
C VAL A 347 -22.20 -17.14 -43.31
N GLU A 348 -21.00 -16.68 -42.94
CA GLU A 348 -20.82 -15.87 -41.74
C GLU A 348 -21.84 -14.74 -41.74
N THR A 349 -22.60 -14.64 -40.65
CA THR A 349 -23.52 -13.52 -40.46
C THR A 349 -22.73 -12.21 -40.57
N PRO A 350 -23.08 -11.30 -41.50
CA PRO A 350 -22.34 -10.06 -41.67
C PRO A 350 -22.52 -9.21 -40.41
N VAL A 351 -21.49 -9.20 -39.58
CA VAL A 351 -21.45 -8.37 -38.38
C VAL A 351 -20.95 -7.00 -38.82
N ASN A 352 -21.85 -6.01 -38.80
CA ASN A 352 -21.45 -4.63 -39.04
C ASN A 352 -20.33 -4.26 -38.06
N PHE A 353 -19.18 -3.86 -38.58
CA PHE A 353 -18.07 -3.42 -37.73
C PHE A 353 -18.52 -2.22 -36.88
N ILE A 354 -18.38 -2.31 -35.56
CA ILE A 354 -18.59 -1.15 -34.68
C ILE A 354 -17.33 -0.31 -34.78
N GLU A 355 -17.43 0.79 -35.52
CA GLU A 355 -16.39 1.79 -35.55
C GLU A 355 -16.35 2.49 -34.18
N ILE A 356 -15.29 2.22 -33.42
CA ILE A 356 -14.99 2.93 -32.18
C ILE A 356 -14.29 4.22 -32.57
N HIS A 357 -14.84 5.36 -32.18
CA HIS A 357 -14.19 6.64 -32.42
C HIS A 357 -12.82 6.65 -31.73
N GLU A 358 -11.77 6.92 -32.50
CA GLU A 358 -10.44 7.14 -31.95
C GLU A 358 -10.47 8.34 -31.01
N THR A 359 -10.34 8.05 -29.72
CA THR A 359 -10.32 9.02 -28.64
C THR A 359 -9.06 8.79 -27.83
N SER A 360 -8.57 9.85 -27.19
CA SER A 360 -7.45 9.77 -26.26
C SER A 360 -7.94 10.27 -24.91
N THR A 361 -8.62 9.39 -24.17
CA THR A 361 -9.10 9.74 -22.82
C THR A 361 -7.91 10.00 -21.88
N ASP A 362 -7.94 11.14 -21.20
CA ASP A 362 -6.95 11.54 -20.20
C ASP A 362 -6.87 10.55 -19.03
N ASN A 363 -5.68 10.37 -18.47
CA ASN A 363 -5.47 9.47 -17.33
C ASN A 363 -6.29 9.89 -16.11
N SER A 364 -6.47 11.18 -15.84
CA SER A 364 -7.30 11.64 -14.71
C SER A 364 -8.74 11.16 -14.84
N GLN A 365 -9.27 11.15 -16.07
CA GLN A 365 -10.62 10.69 -16.35
C GLN A 365 -10.73 9.16 -16.21
N LYS A 366 -9.72 8.41 -16.67
CA LYS A 366 -9.63 6.95 -16.46
C LYS A 366 -9.57 6.61 -14.98
N MET A 367 -8.74 7.32 -14.21
CA MET A 367 -8.62 7.16 -12.77
C MET A 367 -9.96 7.44 -12.05
N PHE A 368 -10.69 8.49 -12.46
CA PHE A 368 -12.01 8.79 -11.92
C PHE A 368 -13.00 7.65 -12.15
N TRP A 369 -13.06 7.10 -13.37
CA TRP A 369 -13.93 5.96 -13.68
C TRP A 369 -13.55 4.70 -12.91
N GLU A 370 -12.25 4.44 -12.75
CA GLU A 370 -11.77 3.32 -11.95
C GLU A 370 -12.15 3.47 -10.48
N GLN A 371 -11.99 4.65 -9.89
CA GLN A 371 -12.45 4.94 -8.52
C GLN A 371 -13.97 4.80 -8.41
N GLU A 372 -14.73 5.24 -9.42
CA GLU A 372 -16.19 5.10 -9.43
C GLU A 372 -16.62 3.64 -9.31
N VAL A 373 -16.02 2.74 -10.10
CA VAL A 373 -16.46 1.33 -10.23
C VAL A 373 -15.70 0.32 -9.38
N MET A 374 -14.44 0.59 -9.02
CA MET A 374 -13.58 -0.27 -8.19
C MET A 374 -13.25 0.32 -6.82
N GLY A 375 -13.48 1.61 -6.61
CA GLY A 375 -13.04 2.32 -5.39
C GLY A 375 -11.53 2.56 -5.33
N VAL A 376 -10.77 2.12 -6.34
CA VAL A 376 -9.31 2.25 -6.44
C VAL A 376 -8.91 2.43 -7.90
N SER A 377 -7.87 3.23 -8.15
CA SER A 377 -7.33 3.47 -9.49
C SER A 377 -6.09 2.62 -9.76
N PHE A 378 -6.06 1.89 -10.87
CA PHE A 378 -4.90 1.15 -11.40
C PHE A 378 -4.15 1.91 -12.50
N THR A 379 -4.81 2.88 -13.14
CA THR A 379 -4.15 3.82 -14.05
C THR A 379 -3.15 4.64 -13.25
N GLU A 380 -1.87 4.54 -13.64
CA GLU A 380 -0.80 5.31 -13.00
C GLU A 380 -0.84 6.74 -13.52
N ASN A 381 -0.89 7.71 -12.59
CA ASN A 381 -0.63 9.10 -12.95
C ASN A 381 0.88 9.28 -13.22
N PRO A 382 1.30 9.74 -14.42
CA PRO A 382 2.70 9.96 -14.75
C PRO A 382 3.44 10.88 -13.76
N ASN A 383 2.72 11.83 -13.16
CA ASN A 383 3.29 12.73 -12.15
C ASN A 383 3.49 12.02 -10.81
N HIS A 384 2.68 11.02 -10.44
CA HIS A 384 2.87 10.27 -9.20
C HIS A 384 4.22 9.55 -9.16
N LYS A 385 4.66 8.95 -10.28
CA LYS A 385 6.01 8.36 -10.38
C LYS A 385 7.10 9.40 -10.15
N LYS A 386 6.95 10.59 -10.72
CA LYS A 386 7.91 11.68 -10.56
C LYS A 386 7.90 12.23 -9.13
N MET A 387 6.74 12.37 -8.50
CA MET A 387 6.59 12.76 -7.09
C MET A 387 7.25 11.75 -6.16
N MET A 388 7.05 10.45 -6.38
CA MET A 388 7.72 9.39 -5.61
C MET A 388 9.24 9.41 -5.79
N ARG A 389 9.76 9.72 -6.98
CA ARG A 389 11.20 9.93 -7.19
C ARG A 389 11.73 11.11 -6.38
N ILE A 390 11.02 12.23 -6.34
CA ILE A 390 11.41 13.39 -5.53
C ILE A 390 11.42 13.05 -4.05
N LYS A 391 10.43 12.27 -3.58
CA LYS A 391 10.40 11.76 -2.20
C LYS A 391 11.62 10.91 -1.86
N GLN A 392 12.10 10.08 -2.79
CA GLN A 392 13.32 9.28 -2.59
C GLN A 392 14.57 10.15 -2.53
N ILE A 393 14.58 11.30 -3.19
CA ILE A 393 15.69 12.25 -3.18
C ILE A 393 15.66 13.11 -1.92
N ASN A 394 14.46 13.49 -1.46
CA ASN A 394 14.25 14.32 -0.28
C ASN A 394 13.16 13.72 0.62
N GLU A 395 13.61 13.06 1.69
CA GLU A 395 12.74 12.40 2.66
C GLU A 395 11.85 13.37 3.46
N GLU A 396 12.11 14.68 3.45
CA GLU A 396 11.27 15.66 4.15
C GLU A 396 10.01 16.06 3.36
N ILE A 397 9.98 15.78 2.06
CA ILE A 397 8.83 16.10 1.21
C ILE A 397 7.73 15.07 1.43
N ILE A 398 6.48 15.51 1.49
CA ILE A 398 5.30 14.67 1.57
C ILE A 398 4.62 14.64 0.19
N VAL A 399 4.39 13.44 -0.31
CA VAL A 399 3.73 13.21 -1.61
C VAL A 399 2.55 12.25 -1.50
N SER A 400 2.22 11.79 -0.29
CA SER A 400 1.17 10.81 -0.03
C SER A 400 0.47 11.09 1.32
N LEU A 401 -0.83 10.81 1.39
CA LEU A 401 -1.68 10.87 2.58
C LEU A 401 -1.17 9.94 3.68
N GLN A 402 -0.70 8.74 3.36
CA GLN A 402 -0.17 7.83 4.37
C GLN A 402 1.01 8.44 5.13
N GLN A 403 1.85 9.24 4.46
CA GLN A 403 2.98 9.90 5.10
C GLN A 403 2.51 10.93 6.13
N ILE A 404 1.35 11.58 5.91
CA ILE A 404 0.72 12.54 6.82
C ILE A 404 0.42 11.90 8.19
N GLU A 405 0.03 10.62 8.22
CA GLU A 405 -0.28 9.91 9.47
C GLU A 405 0.96 9.66 10.36
N THR A 406 2.16 9.73 9.78
CA THR A 406 3.41 9.38 10.47
C THR A 406 4.23 10.59 10.91
N VAL A 407 3.89 11.79 10.45
CA VAL A 407 4.65 13.01 10.70
C VAL A 407 4.10 13.81 11.89
N ASP A 408 4.96 14.62 12.50
CA ASP A 408 4.58 15.50 13.61
C ASP A 408 3.68 16.64 13.12
N ILE A 409 2.37 16.55 13.40
CA ILE A 409 1.37 17.56 13.03
C ILE A 409 1.65 18.96 13.60
N ASN A 410 2.50 19.08 14.63
CA ASN A 410 2.84 20.37 15.21
C ASN A 410 3.85 21.17 14.39
N ARG A 411 4.53 20.52 13.44
CA ARG A 411 5.54 21.15 12.57
C ARG A 411 4.96 21.51 11.21
N GLN A 412 5.65 22.42 10.53
CA GLN A 412 5.40 22.68 9.12
C GLN A 412 6.04 21.58 8.27
N HIS A 413 5.34 21.18 7.22
CA HIS A 413 5.79 20.19 6.27
C HIS A 413 5.73 20.74 4.85
N THR A 414 6.58 20.20 3.98
CA THR A 414 6.58 20.52 2.56
C THR A 414 5.88 19.40 1.80
N PHE A 415 4.94 19.77 0.95
CA PHE A 415 4.15 18.87 0.11
C PHE A 415 4.47 19.16 -1.34
N ILE A 416 4.49 18.12 -2.17
CA ILE A 416 4.36 18.27 -3.61
C ILE A 416 3.06 17.59 -3.98
N ALA A 417 2.15 18.33 -4.62
CA ALA A 417 0.81 17.86 -4.94
C ALA A 417 0.32 18.51 -6.24
N GLU A 418 -0.57 17.82 -6.94
CA GLU A 418 -1.26 18.41 -8.08
C GLU A 418 -2.40 19.31 -7.61
N VAL A 419 -2.57 20.46 -8.26
CA VAL A 419 -3.70 21.35 -7.98
C VAL A 419 -4.86 20.94 -8.89
N LYS A 420 -5.96 20.43 -8.31
CA LYS A 420 -7.12 19.97 -9.08
C LYS A 420 -8.16 21.06 -9.28
N SER A 421 -8.48 21.77 -8.21
CA SER A 421 -9.47 22.85 -8.23
C SER A 421 -9.27 23.76 -7.03
N TYR A 422 -9.88 24.95 -7.07
CA TYR A 422 -9.94 25.84 -5.93
C TYR A 422 -11.28 26.57 -5.89
N GLU A 423 -11.75 26.85 -4.67
CA GLU A 423 -13.00 27.57 -4.43
C GLU A 423 -12.78 28.67 -3.38
N LYS A 424 -13.29 29.88 -3.64
CA LYS A 424 -13.36 30.95 -2.63
C LYS A 424 -14.68 30.80 -1.86
N ARG A 425 -14.61 30.88 -0.53
CA ARG A 425 -15.76 30.78 0.38
C ARG A 425 -15.70 31.88 1.42
N THR A 426 -16.85 32.20 1.99
CA THR A 426 -16.97 33.17 3.10
C THR A 426 -17.38 32.44 4.36
N SER A 427 -16.66 32.69 5.46
CA SER A 427 -16.96 32.11 6.76
C SER A 427 -18.25 32.68 7.34
N ARG A 428 -18.81 32.01 8.36
CA ARG A 428 -19.98 32.53 9.11
C ARG A 428 -19.73 33.90 9.76
N LYS A 429 -18.47 34.29 9.96
CA LYS A 429 -18.05 35.58 10.52
C LYS A 429 -17.75 36.63 9.43
N GLY A 430 -18.04 36.34 8.17
CA GLY A 430 -17.85 37.26 7.05
C GLY A 430 -16.42 37.31 6.48
N SER A 431 -15.47 36.55 7.03
CA SER A 431 -14.10 36.48 6.50
C SER A 431 -13.99 35.55 5.28
N GLU A 432 -13.36 36.01 4.22
CA GLU A 432 -13.07 35.20 3.03
C GLU A 432 -11.93 34.22 3.27
N PHE A 433 -12.04 33.02 2.71
CA PHE A 433 -10.99 32.00 2.68
C PHE A 433 -11.07 31.21 1.37
N MET A 434 -9.99 30.52 1.00
CA MET A 434 -9.94 29.68 -0.19
C MET A 434 -9.65 28.24 0.21
N ILE A 435 -10.34 27.30 -0.44
CA ILE A 435 -10.06 25.87 -0.35
C ILE A 435 -9.45 25.46 -1.68
N VAL A 436 -8.24 24.91 -1.66
CA VAL A 436 -7.59 24.33 -2.82
C VAL A 436 -7.58 22.82 -2.66
N LYS A 437 -8.13 22.09 -3.63
CA LYS A 437 -8.13 20.63 -3.63
C LYS A 437 -6.84 20.13 -4.25
N LEU A 438 -6.02 19.46 -3.44
CA LEU A 438 -4.74 18.90 -3.83
C LEU A 438 -4.85 17.40 -4.05
N GLU A 439 -4.19 16.87 -5.07
CA GLU A 439 -4.04 15.44 -5.30
C GLU A 439 -2.61 15.00 -4.96
N LEU A 440 -2.52 14.01 -4.08
CA LEU A 440 -1.30 13.28 -3.73
C LEU A 440 -1.32 11.89 -4.40
N VAL A 441 -0.22 11.15 -4.26
CA VAL A 441 -0.03 9.85 -4.94
C VAL A 441 -1.12 8.81 -4.62
N ASP A 442 -1.69 8.89 -3.43
CA ASP A 442 -2.64 7.95 -2.82
C ASP A 442 -4.00 8.60 -2.44
N GLY A 443 -4.26 9.84 -2.87
CA GLY A 443 -5.58 10.48 -2.74
C GLY A 443 -5.54 12.00 -2.60
N SER A 444 -6.72 12.61 -2.42
CA SER A 444 -6.87 14.07 -2.35
C SER A 444 -6.88 14.61 -0.92
N ILE A 445 -6.39 15.84 -0.71
CA ILE A 445 -6.46 16.59 0.55
C ILE A 445 -6.81 18.06 0.32
N ASP A 446 -7.58 18.63 1.25
CA ASP A 446 -7.94 20.04 1.21
C ASP A 446 -6.85 20.92 1.84
N LEU A 447 -6.39 21.91 1.08
CA LEU A 447 -5.54 23.00 1.54
C LEU A 447 -6.40 24.24 1.84
N MET A 448 -6.40 24.66 3.09
CA MET A 448 -7.11 25.83 3.61
C MET A 448 -6.19 27.05 3.57
N VAL A 449 -6.55 28.04 2.76
CA VAL A 449 -5.91 29.36 2.71
C VAL A 449 -6.80 30.37 3.40
N TRP A 450 -6.39 30.82 4.59
CA TRP A 450 -7.15 31.77 5.40
C TRP A 450 -7.00 33.22 4.91
N GLN A 451 -7.90 34.11 5.36
CA GLN A 451 -7.97 35.51 4.92
C GLN A 451 -6.65 36.27 4.97
N ASN A 452 -5.86 36.05 6.02
CA ASN A 452 -4.56 36.70 6.22
C ASN A 452 -3.49 36.28 5.19
N LYS A 453 -3.73 35.19 4.46
CA LYS A 453 -2.81 34.62 3.46
C LYS A 453 -3.38 34.60 2.05
N LEU A 454 -4.63 35.03 1.87
CA LEU A 454 -5.34 35.04 0.58
C LEU A 454 -4.67 35.94 -0.46
N SER A 455 -4.02 37.03 -0.02
CA SER A 455 -3.25 37.93 -0.90
C SER A 455 -1.91 37.34 -1.35
N GLU A 456 -1.44 36.27 -0.71
CA GLU A 456 -0.19 35.56 -1.07
C GLU A 456 -0.44 34.41 -2.06
N VAL A 457 -1.70 34.17 -2.43
CA VAL A 457 -2.05 33.20 -3.47
C VAL A 457 -1.77 33.83 -4.83
N ASP A 458 -0.92 33.17 -5.61
CA ASP A 458 -0.46 33.63 -6.91
C ASP A 458 -0.65 32.54 -7.98
N ILE A 459 0.06 32.64 -9.10
CA ILE A 459 0.02 31.75 -10.26
C ILE A 459 0.18 30.24 -9.96
N TRP A 460 0.70 29.85 -8.78
CA TRP A 460 0.85 28.44 -8.41
C TRP A 460 -0.48 27.68 -8.32
N VAL A 461 -1.60 28.35 -8.04
CA VAL A 461 -2.93 27.71 -8.02
C VAL A 461 -3.41 27.34 -9.42
N HIS A 462 -2.81 27.94 -10.46
CA HIS A 462 -3.05 27.60 -11.85
C HIS A 462 -2.02 26.61 -12.41
N SER A 463 -1.01 26.24 -11.62
CA SER A 463 -0.02 25.25 -12.02
C SER A 463 -0.59 23.83 -11.86
N PRO A 464 -0.33 22.90 -12.79
CA PRO A 464 -0.74 21.50 -12.64
C PRO A 464 -0.12 20.85 -11.39
N ILE A 465 1.05 21.33 -10.95
CA ILE A 465 1.72 20.84 -9.74
C ILE A 465 2.36 22.00 -8.97
N ALA A 466 2.27 21.93 -7.64
CA ALA A 466 2.79 22.95 -6.75
C ALA A 466 3.57 22.32 -5.60
N LYS A 467 4.56 23.07 -5.11
CA LYS A 467 5.27 22.76 -3.87
C LYS A 467 4.71 23.66 -2.78
N ILE A 468 4.14 23.05 -1.77
CA ILE A 468 3.28 23.71 -0.78
C ILE A 468 3.89 23.50 0.59
N LYS A 469 4.06 24.56 1.35
CA LYS A 469 4.40 24.48 2.77
C LYS A 469 3.16 24.77 3.60
N GLY A 470 2.90 23.89 4.54
CA GLY A 470 1.73 24.03 5.40
C GLY A 470 1.82 23.18 6.66
N LYS A 471 0.92 23.48 7.58
CA LYS A 471 0.76 22.71 8.82
C LYS A 471 -0.40 21.74 8.67
N ILE A 472 -0.23 20.50 9.09
CA ILE A 472 -1.31 19.52 9.09
C ILE A 472 -2.28 19.86 10.21
N ASN A 473 -3.56 19.92 9.87
CA ASN A 473 -4.64 20.12 10.82
C ASN A 473 -5.60 18.93 10.72
N ASN A 474 -5.69 18.16 11.81
CA ASN A 474 -6.64 17.07 11.94
C ASN A 474 -7.85 17.55 12.76
N ARG A 475 -9.04 17.50 12.18
CA ARG A 475 -10.29 17.81 12.88
C ARG A 475 -11.26 16.66 12.70
N ASN A 476 -11.69 16.06 13.81
CA ASN A 476 -12.66 14.96 13.83
C ASN A 476 -12.27 13.75 12.95
N GLY A 477 -10.98 13.48 12.75
CA GLY A 477 -10.49 12.37 11.93
C GLY A 477 -10.26 12.71 10.46
N GLU A 478 -10.61 13.92 10.00
CA GLU A 478 -10.29 14.38 8.65
C GLU A 478 -9.04 15.26 8.67
N ASN A 479 -8.09 14.94 7.79
CA ASN A 479 -6.85 15.71 7.61
C ASN A 479 -7.07 16.83 6.59
N SER A 480 -6.60 18.02 6.95
CA SER A 480 -6.52 19.20 6.08
C SER A 480 -5.14 19.83 6.23
N ILE A 481 -4.72 20.64 5.26
CA ILE A 481 -3.47 21.39 5.33
C ILE A 481 -3.82 22.87 5.53
N TRP A 482 -3.22 23.52 6.52
CA TRP A 482 -3.27 24.98 6.65
C TRP A 482 -2.11 25.58 5.90
N TYR A 483 -2.43 26.42 4.92
CA TYR A 483 -1.48 27.08 4.05
C TYR A 483 -0.55 28.02 4.82
N ASP A 484 0.73 27.99 4.46
CA ASP A 484 1.71 28.98 4.87
C ASP A 484 2.34 29.67 3.65
N SER A 485 2.87 28.90 2.70
CA SER A 485 3.42 29.39 1.43
C SER A 485 3.36 28.31 0.35
N ALA A 486 3.37 28.69 -0.93
CA ALA A 486 3.55 27.75 -2.03
C ALA A 486 4.28 28.39 -3.21
N GLU A 487 4.90 27.55 -4.03
CA GLU A 487 5.60 27.93 -5.25
C GLU A 487 5.20 26.98 -6.41
N ILE A 488 5.29 27.49 -7.64
CA ILE A 488 5.18 26.64 -8.83
C ILE A 488 6.27 25.58 -8.73
N PHE A 489 5.89 24.34 -8.99
CA PHE A 489 6.84 23.24 -9.05
C PHE A 489 6.94 22.73 -10.48
N SER A 490 8.16 22.53 -10.96
CA SER A 490 8.44 21.80 -12.19
C SER A 490 9.37 20.64 -11.90
N PHE A 491 9.12 19.51 -12.54
CA PHE A 491 10.00 18.35 -12.45
C PHE A 491 11.36 18.58 -13.13
N GLU A 492 11.47 19.56 -14.03
CA GLU A 492 12.67 19.84 -14.84
C GLU A 492 13.73 20.62 -14.04
N ASP A 493 13.31 21.57 -13.19
CA ASP A 493 14.21 22.47 -12.45
C ASP A 493 15.05 21.78 -11.36
N GLN A 494 14.59 20.63 -10.86
CA GLN A 494 15.28 19.87 -9.81
C GLN A 494 16.50 19.07 -10.33
N SER A 495 16.61 18.85 -11.65
CA SER A 495 17.81 18.26 -12.25
C SER A 495 19.02 19.20 -12.18
N ASN A 496 18.78 20.51 -12.25
CA ASN A 496 19.83 21.54 -12.16
C ASN A 496 20.34 21.79 -10.72
N LEU A 497 19.55 21.45 -9.70
CA LEU A 497 19.91 21.62 -8.29
C LEU A 497 21.02 20.67 -7.80
N GLN A 498 21.31 19.58 -8.51
CA GLN A 498 22.44 18.69 -8.20
C GLN A 498 23.81 19.38 -8.30
N ASN A 499 23.94 20.45 -9.10
CA ASN A 499 25.23 21.11 -9.34
C ASN A 499 25.61 22.16 -8.29
N ASN A 500 24.64 22.73 -7.55
CA ASN A 500 24.88 23.89 -6.67
C ASN A 500 25.16 23.55 -5.19
N LEU A 501 25.07 22.28 -4.78
CA LEU A 501 25.26 21.87 -3.37
C LEU A 501 26.70 21.44 -3.03
N LYS A 502 27.68 21.54 -3.95
CA LYS A 502 29.06 21.07 -3.72
C LYS A 502 30.13 22.14 -3.50
N SER A 503 29.81 23.44 -3.42
CA SER A 503 30.83 24.48 -3.29
C SER A 503 30.81 25.18 -1.92
N GLN A 504 31.36 24.54 -0.87
CA GLN A 504 31.99 25.25 0.26
C GLN A 504 33.14 24.43 0.86
N THR A 505 34.37 24.62 0.36
CA THR A 505 35.61 24.71 1.16
C THR A 505 36.73 25.31 0.28
N PRO A 506 37.62 26.16 0.83
CA PRO A 506 38.42 27.10 0.05
C PRO A 506 39.73 26.49 -0.45
N ILE A 507 40.26 26.99 -1.58
CA ILE A 507 41.61 26.66 -2.05
C ILE A 507 42.46 27.95 -2.04
N ILE A 508 43.56 27.90 -1.29
CA ILE A 508 44.64 28.88 -1.32
C ILE A 508 45.37 28.78 -2.67
N THR A 509 45.62 29.95 -3.24
CA THR A 509 46.26 30.26 -4.52
C THR A 509 47.78 30.00 -4.56
N LYS A 510 48.30 29.82 -5.77
CA LYS A 510 49.50 30.49 -6.32
C LYS A 510 49.21 30.69 -7.81
N GLU A 511 48.96 31.92 -8.26
CA GLU A 511 49.99 32.80 -8.87
C GLU A 511 50.79 32.04 -9.95
N GLU A 512 50.87 32.41 -11.22
CA GLU A 512 50.57 33.64 -11.94
C GLU A 512 50.57 33.29 -13.45
N TYR A 513 49.46 33.54 -14.12
CA TYR A 513 49.35 34.39 -15.32
C TYR A 513 50.55 34.48 -16.32
N LYS A 514 50.27 34.14 -17.60
CA LYS A 514 50.35 34.98 -18.85
C LYS A 514 51.13 34.41 -20.09
N PRO A 515 50.85 34.91 -21.33
CA PRO A 515 50.44 34.10 -22.49
C PRO A 515 51.17 34.50 -23.81
N LYS A 516 50.69 34.02 -24.99
CA LYS A 516 50.64 34.71 -26.31
C LYS A 516 50.03 33.74 -27.36
N MET A 517 48.75 33.87 -27.80
CA MET A 517 48.17 34.73 -28.85
C MET A 517 48.93 34.70 -30.19
N LYS A 518 48.37 34.37 -31.37
CA LYS A 518 47.17 34.91 -32.09
C LYS A 518 46.94 34.07 -33.40
N LYS A 519 45.80 33.98 -34.11
CA LYS A 519 44.85 34.99 -34.65
C LYS A 519 43.59 34.29 -35.24
N GLU A 520 42.36 34.62 -34.81
CA GLU A 520 41.33 35.51 -35.45
C GLU A 520 40.53 34.88 -36.63
N ASN A 521 39.22 35.06 -36.84
CA ASN A 521 38.09 35.69 -36.11
C ASN A 521 36.77 35.42 -36.88
N SER A 522 35.64 35.34 -36.17
CA SER A 522 34.33 35.96 -36.51
C SER A 522 33.32 35.79 -35.35
N PRO A 523 32.34 36.69 -35.17
CA PRO A 523 32.11 37.37 -33.89
C PRO A 523 31.00 36.83 -33.00
N ILE A 524 31.17 37.13 -31.72
CA ILE A 524 30.36 36.83 -30.54
C ILE A 524 29.62 38.11 -30.10
N GLU A 525 28.35 37.99 -29.69
CA GLU A 525 27.80 38.79 -28.59
C GLU A 525 27.62 37.86 -27.38
N GLU A 526 28.25 38.26 -26.26
CA GLU A 526 28.49 37.50 -25.04
C GLU A 526 27.91 38.29 -23.86
N ILE A 527 27.19 37.61 -22.96
CA ILE A 527 27.26 37.80 -21.48
C ILE A 527 26.92 36.43 -20.87
N THR A 528 27.87 35.50 -20.76
CA THR A 528 28.78 35.18 -19.62
C THR A 528 28.14 34.67 -18.32
N ASN A 529 28.38 33.38 -18.05
CA ASN A 529 28.83 32.74 -16.78
C ASN A 529 28.66 31.21 -16.97
N GLY A 530 29.62 30.28 -16.86
CA GLY A 530 31.03 30.25 -16.51
C GLY A 530 31.39 28.80 -16.09
N ASN A 531 32.40 28.22 -16.76
CA ASN A 531 33.18 26.99 -16.48
C ASN A 531 32.66 25.59 -16.88
N ILE A 532 33.43 25.00 -17.82
CA ILE A 532 33.32 23.70 -18.48
C ILE A 532 34.21 22.68 -17.75
N ASN A 533 33.68 21.51 -17.39
CA ASN A 533 34.49 20.33 -17.04
C ASN A 533 34.71 19.49 -18.31
N GLU A 534 35.91 19.52 -18.90
CA GLU A 534 36.25 18.65 -20.02
C GLU A 534 36.43 17.20 -19.53
N ILE A 535 35.65 16.27 -20.09
CA ILE A 535 35.73 14.84 -19.81
C ILE A 535 37.05 14.30 -20.37
N ARG A 536 37.87 13.66 -19.53
CA ARG A 536 39.19 13.10 -19.90
C ARG A 536 39.14 11.66 -20.35
N GLU A 537 38.18 10.86 -19.88
CA GLU A 537 38.03 9.45 -20.23
C GLU A 537 36.61 8.95 -19.92
N ILE A 538 36.05 8.10 -20.78
CA ILE A 538 34.79 7.39 -20.53
C ILE A 538 35.11 5.96 -20.11
N ILE A 539 34.53 5.51 -18.99
CA ILE A 539 34.75 4.18 -18.43
C ILE A 539 33.43 3.41 -18.44
N ILE A 540 33.34 2.39 -19.29
CA ILE A 540 32.20 1.48 -19.38
C ILE A 540 32.47 0.27 -18.50
N THR A 541 31.56 -0.10 -17.61
CA THR A 541 31.72 -1.21 -16.68
C THR A 541 30.78 -2.36 -17.05
N LEU A 542 31.33 -3.56 -17.24
CA LEU A 542 30.56 -4.76 -17.55
C LEU A 542 30.67 -5.77 -16.41
N ASP A 543 29.53 -6.24 -15.91
CA ASP A 543 29.43 -7.33 -14.93
C ASP A 543 29.21 -8.67 -15.63
N THR A 544 30.15 -9.60 -15.46
CA THR A 544 30.08 -10.91 -16.13
C THR A 544 28.85 -11.73 -15.77
N GLN A 545 28.24 -11.54 -14.59
CA GLN A 545 27.03 -12.30 -14.22
C GLN A 545 25.77 -11.73 -14.88
N LYS A 546 25.67 -10.40 -14.99
CA LYS A 546 24.50 -9.73 -15.59
C LYS A 546 24.52 -9.75 -17.12
N HIS A 547 25.71 -9.79 -17.71
CA HIS A 547 25.91 -9.62 -19.14
C HIS A 547 26.40 -10.89 -19.88
N SER A 548 26.57 -12.02 -19.19
CA SER A 548 27.02 -13.31 -19.78
C SER A 548 26.08 -13.91 -20.83
N SER A 549 24.80 -13.54 -20.82
CA SER A 549 23.78 -14.04 -21.76
C SER A 549 23.79 -13.32 -23.11
N ASN A 550 24.44 -12.15 -23.24
CA ASN A 550 24.47 -11.39 -24.49
C ASN A 550 25.79 -11.58 -25.25
N LYS A 551 25.78 -12.48 -26.25
CA LYS A 551 26.95 -12.80 -27.09
C LYS A 551 27.41 -11.65 -28.00
N HIS A 552 26.56 -10.65 -28.27
CA HIS A 552 26.84 -9.54 -29.19
C HIS A 552 27.12 -8.21 -28.47
N LEU A 553 27.12 -8.20 -27.13
CA LEU A 553 27.27 -6.99 -26.33
C LEU A 553 28.50 -6.16 -26.68
N MET A 554 29.64 -6.81 -26.90
CA MET A 554 30.88 -6.12 -27.27
C MET A 554 30.85 -5.56 -28.68
N ASP A 555 30.16 -6.22 -29.61
CA ASP A 555 29.99 -5.73 -30.99
C ASP A 555 29.07 -4.50 -31.00
N ASP A 556 27.98 -4.53 -30.22
CA ASP A 556 27.03 -3.43 -30.09
C ASP A 556 27.68 -2.19 -29.45
N ILE A 557 28.46 -2.39 -28.37
CA ILE A 557 29.24 -1.31 -27.74
C ILE A 557 30.22 -0.74 -28.77
N THR A 558 30.98 -1.59 -29.45
CA THR A 558 31.98 -1.14 -30.44
C THR A 558 31.33 -0.33 -31.56
N ARG A 559 30.16 -0.76 -32.05
CA ARG A 559 29.40 -0.05 -33.08
C ARG A 559 28.96 1.34 -32.61
N ILE A 560 28.42 1.45 -31.40
CA ILE A 560 28.01 2.75 -30.83
C ILE A 560 29.22 3.68 -30.68
N LEU A 561 30.38 3.15 -30.27
CA LEU A 561 31.59 3.95 -30.13
C LEU A 561 32.09 4.47 -31.50
N LEU A 562 32.08 3.62 -32.53
CA LEU A 562 32.48 4.02 -33.89
C LEU A 562 31.47 5.00 -34.53
N ASP A 563 30.19 4.88 -34.23
CA ASP A 563 29.16 5.80 -34.73
C ASP A 563 29.23 7.20 -34.07
N ASN A 564 30.08 7.40 -33.06
CA ASN A 564 30.18 8.65 -32.28
C ASN A 564 31.63 9.13 -32.11
N GLU A 565 32.45 9.03 -33.16
CA GLU A 565 33.87 9.45 -33.15
C GLU A 565 34.09 10.87 -32.59
N GLY A 566 35.14 11.03 -31.79
CA GLY A 566 35.48 12.28 -31.12
C GLY A 566 36.86 12.25 -30.46
N ASN A 567 37.04 13.02 -29.39
CA ASN A 567 38.35 13.23 -28.78
C ASN A 567 38.52 12.61 -27.38
N ILE A 568 37.47 12.00 -26.82
CA ILE A 568 37.50 11.46 -25.45
C ILE A 568 37.80 9.95 -25.50
N PRO A 569 38.90 9.48 -24.89
CA PRO A 569 39.26 8.07 -24.90
C PRO A 569 38.29 7.21 -24.07
N VAL A 570 38.05 5.99 -24.53
CA VAL A 570 37.13 5.03 -23.89
C VAL A 570 37.88 3.81 -23.35
N SER A 571 37.51 3.38 -22.15
CA SER A 571 38.01 2.16 -21.51
C SER A 571 36.86 1.29 -21.01
N ILE A 572 37.02 -0.03 -21.11
CA ILE A 572 36.05 -1.01 -20.60
C ILE A 572 36.63 -1.71 -19.38
N VAL A 573 35.89 -1.72 -18.28
CA VAL A 573 36.23 -2.43 -17.04
C VAL A 573 35.30 -3.63 -16.89
N VAL A 574 35.84 -4.84 -17.02
CA VAL A 574 35.10 -6.07 -16.79
C VAL A 574 35.28 -6.50 -15.34
N LYS A 575 34.18 -6.66 -14.60
CA LYS A 575 34.14 -7.11 -13.21
C LYS A 575 33.73 -8.58 -13.14
N ASN A 576 34.59 -9.41 -12.56
CA ASN A 576 34.26 -10.75 -12.09
C ASN A 576 34.41 -10.77 -10.55
N ASN A 577 33.74 -11.68 -9.84
CA ASN A 577 33.52 -11.67 -8.38
C ASN A 577 34.78 -11.48 -7.48
N SER A 578 36.00 -11.58 -8.03
CA SER A 578 37.26 -11.36 -7.33
C SER A 578 38.28 -10.47 -8.08
N GLU A 579 38.04 -10.08 -9.34
CA GLU A 579 39.02 -9.33 -10.16
C GLU A 579 38.36 -8.28 -11.07
N LYS A 580 39.07 -7.16 -11.30
CA LYS A 580 38.67 -6.11 -12.24
C LYS A 580 39.75 -5.97 -13.31
N ILE A 581 39.38 -6.19 -14.57
CA ILE A 581 40.30 -6.05 -15.71
C ILE A 581 39.87 -4.80 -16.48
N LYS A 582 40.78 -3.83 -16.62
CA LYS A 582 40.58 -2.63 -17.45
C LYS A 582 41.22 -2.86 -18.83
N LEU A 583 40.41 -2.77 -19.87
CA LEU A 583 40.80 -2.80 -21.27
C LEU A 583 40.73 -1.36 -21.81
N ASN A 584 41.87 -0.79 -22.18
CA ASN A 584 41.87 0.49 -22.89
C ASN A 584 41.59 0.23 -24.37
N LEU A 585 40.73 1.03 -24.99
CA LEU A 585 40.42 0.92 -26.42
C LEU A 585 41.09 2.09 -27.17
N PRO A 586 42.37 1.95 -27.58
CA PRO A 586 43.15 3.07 -28.14
C PRO A 586 42.61 3.59 -29.48
N PHE A 587 41.66 2.89 -30.10
CA PHE A 587 41.02 3.24 -31.37
C PHE A 587 39.63 3.89 -31.18
N ALA A 588 39.09 3.94 -29.96
CA ALA A 588 37.74 4.43 -29.70
C ALA A 588 37.81 5.74 -28.89
N ASN A 589 37.92 6.85 -29.60
CA ASN A 589 37.71 8.18 -29.03
C ASN A 589 36.33 8.67 -29.46
N VAL A 590 35.53 9.21 -28.53
CA VAL A 590 34.13 9.57 -28.80
C VAL A 590 33.78 10.97 -28.32
N ASN A 591 32.70 11.52 -28.87
CA ASN A 591 32.05 12.75 -28.37
C ASN A 591 30.78 12.39 -27.60
N THR A 592 30.59 12.98 -26.43
CA THR A 592 29.40 12.74 -25.60
C THR A 592 28.20 13.52 -26.12
N SER A 593 27.08 12.84 -26.36
CA SER A 593 25.78 13.44 -26.68
C SER A 593 24.67 12.68 -25.96
N LYS A 594 23.53 13.32 -25.69
CA LYS A 594 22.39 12.68 -25.02
C LYS A 594 21.94 11.38 -25.72
N SER A 595 22.01 11.35 -27.06
CA SER A 595 21.69 10.15 -27.84
C SER A 595 22.73 9.04 -27.69
N PHE A 596 24.01 9.39 -27.56
CA PHE A 596 25.08 8.43 -27.27
C PHE A 596 24.88 7.78 -25.90
N GLU A 597 24.56 8.57 -24.87
CA GLU A 597 24.33 8.08 -23.51
C GLU A 597 23.12 7.14 -23.42
N GLU A 598 21.98 7.54 -24.00
CA GLU A 598 20.76 6.73 -24.01
C GLU A 598 20.98 5.38 -24.73
N LYS A 599 21.72 5.37 -25.85
CA LYS A 599 22.06 4.15 -26.57
C LYS A 599 23.00 3.25 -25.76
N LEU A 600 24.04 3.81 -25.14
CA LEU A 600 24.97 3.03 -24.32
C LEU A 600 24.25 2.43 -23.10
N ASP A 601 23.47 3.24 -22.37
CA ASP A 601 22.72 2.82 -21.18
C ASP A 601 21.65 1.77 -21.49
N SER A 602 21.05 1.80 -22.69
CA SER A 602 20.10 0.77 -23.11
C SER A 602 20.74 -0.62 -23.23
N ILE A 603 22.05 -0.67 -23.46
CA ILE A 603 22.81 -1.90 -23.73
C ILE A 603 23.59 -2.37 -22.50
N VAL A 604 24.25 -1.45 -21.80
CA VAL A 604 25.05 -1.80 -20.61
C VAL A 604 24.29 -1.63 -19.30
N GLY A 605 23.11 -0.98 -19.31
CA GLY A 605 22.30 -0.72 -18.12
C GLY A 605 22.70 0.56 -17.39
N LEU A 606 21.71 1.24 -16.82
CA LEU A 606 21.88 2.47 -16.05
C LEU A 606 22.87 2.24 -14.89
N GLN A 607 23.81 3.18 -14.70
CA GLN A 607 24.91 3.17 -13.70
C GLN A 607 26.18 2.38 -14.10
N ASN A 608 26.32 1.95 -15.34
CA ASN A 608 27.52 1.25 -15.82
C ASN A 608 28.45 2.11 -16.68
N VAL A 609 28.11 3.37 -16.95
CA VAL A 609 28.94 4.33 -17.69
C VAL A 609 29.41 5.44 -16.76
N PHE A 610 30.71 5.71 -16.73
CA PHE A 610 31.32 6.70 -15.86
C PHE A 610 32.16 7.69 -16.66
N TYR A 611 31.93 8.98 -16.42
CA TYR A 611 32.71 10.07 -17.01
C TYR A 611 33.79 10.50 -16.04
N LYS A 612 35.05 10.29 -16.42
CA LYS A 612 36.20 10.75 -15.65
C LYS A 612 36.56 12.14 -16.16
N HIS A 613 36.30 13.14 -15.34
CA HIS A 613 36.69 14.55 -15.57
C HIS A 613 38.14 14.82 -15.18
#